data_AF-A2BE96-F1
#
_entry.id   AF-A2BE96-F1
#
_cell.length_a   1.000
_cell.length_b   1.000
_cell.length_c   1.000
_cell.angle_alpha   90.00
_cell.angle_beta   90.00
_cell.angle_gamma   90.00
#
_symmetry.space_group_name_H-M   'P 1'
#
loop_
_entity.id
_entity.type
_entity.pdbx_description
1 polymer ?
#
loop_
_entity_poly.entity_id
_entity_poly.type
_entity_poly.pdbx_seq_one_letter_code
_entity_poly.pdbx_strand_id
1 'polypeptide(L)'
;MEPEGAVRQPGTGQRAPKDEKEMVRRAIQKELKIKEGMENMRRVATDRRHLGHVQQLLRASNRRLEQLHGELRELHAQVLLPASAEPVTSEPQPRAEQSRARLSEALHRQLQVELKVKQGAENMIHTCASGTPKERKLLAAAQQMLKDSQLKVALLRMKISSLESSGSPEPGPDLLAEELQHRLRVEAAVAAGAKNVVKLLGGQRMQDRKALAEAQAQLQESSQKLDLLRLALELLLE
;
A
#
# COMPACT_ATOMS: atom_id res chain seq x y z
N MET A 1 8.24 -63.45 17.78
CA MET A 1 8.82 -62.36 18.58
C MET A 1 8.76 -61.14 17.68
N GLU A 2 7.64 -60.44 17.72
CA GLU A 2 7.34 -59.26 16.90
C GLU A 2 7.43 -58.05 17.82
N PRO A 3 8.24 -57.02 17.51
CA PRO A 3 8.15 -55.76 18.23
C PRO A 3 7.47 -54.67 17.38
N GLU A 4 6.39 -54.18 17.98
CA GLU A 4 5.98 -52.78 18.10
C GLU A 4 5.72 -51.93 16.85
N GLY A 5 4.43 -51.71 16.63
CA GLY A 5 3.91 -50.60 15.85
C GLY A 5 4.24 -49.25 16.50
N ALA A 6 4.93 -48.41 15.75
CA ALA A 6 5.09 -46.99 16.07
C ALA A 6 3.77 -46.25 15.82
N VAL A 7 3.13 -45.84 16.92
CA VAL A 7 2.04 -44.87 16.94
C VAL A 7 2.52 -43.57 16.32
N ARG A 8 2.07 -43.27 15.09
CA ARG A 8 2.18 -41.94 14.51
C ARG A 8 1.21 -41.02 15.23
N GLN A 9 1.74 -40.17 16.12
CA GLN A 9 0.98 -39.03 16.61
C GLN A 9 0.64 -38.12 15.41
N PRO A 10 -0.62 -37.68 15.26
CA PRO A 10 -0.96 -36.71 14.23
C PRO A 10 -0.38 -35.37 14.65
N GLY A 11 0.67 -34.94 13.95
CA GLY A 11 1.16 -33.57 14.05
C GLY A 11 -0.02 -32.63 13.88
N THR A 12 -0.20 -31.73 14.86
CA THR A 12 -1.15 -30.63 14.80
C THR A 12 -0.86 -29.85 13.53
N GLY A 13 -1.61 -30.16 12.47
CA GLY A 13 -1.56 -29.42 11.23
C GLY A 13 -1.87 -27.98 11.56
N GLN A 14 -0.85 -27.13 11.47
CA GLN A 14 -1.06 -25.71 11.30
C GLN A 14 -2.03 -25.60 10.14
N ARG A 15 -3.31 -25.32 10.44
CA ARG A 15 -4.33 -25.08 9.44
C ARG A 15 -3.74 -24.01 8.55
N ALA A 16 -3.57 -24.32 7.26
CA ALA A 16 -2.80 -23.43 6.42
C ALA A 16 -3.48 -22.05 6.47
N PRO A 17 -2.74 -20.93 6.56
CA PRO A 17 -3.34 -19.59 6.61
C PRO A 17 -4.22 -19.27 5.39
N LYS A 18 -4.16 -20.10 4.35
CA LYS A 18 -5.07 -20.11 3.20
C LYS A 18 -6.48 -20.63 3.56
N ASP A 19 -6.56 -21.68 4.37
CA ASP A 19 -7.82 -22.32 4.76
C ASP A 19 -8.63 -21.39 5.68
N GLU A 20 -7.96 -20.68 6.58
CA GLU A 20 -8.60 -19.70 7.47
C GLU A 20 -9.17 -18.51 6.69
N LYS A 21 -8.42 -17.98 5.71
CA LYS A 21 -8.92 -16.92 4.82
C LYS A 21 -10.14 -17.36 4.04
N GLU A 22 -10.15 -18.60 3.57
CA GLU A 22 -11.30 -19.13 2.84
C GLU A 22 -12.52 -19.30 3.75
N MET A 23 -12.34 -19.76 4.99
CA MET A 23 -13.41 -19.81 5.98
C MET A 23 -14.02 -18.43 6.24
N VAL A 24 -13.20 -17.40 6.45
CA VAL A 24 -13.68 -16.03 6.67
C VAL A 24 -14.42 -15.50 5.44
N ARG A 25 -13.91 -15.75 4.21
CA ARG A 25 -14.61 -15.38 2.96
C ARG A 25 -15.97 -16.05 2.82
N ARG A 26 -16.07 -17.35 3.14
CA ARG A 26 -17.34 -18.08 3.14
C ARG A 26 -18.31 -17.53 4.19
N ALA A 27 -17.81 -17.14 5.36
CA ALA A 27 -18.62 -16.50 6.40
C ALA A 27 -19.18 -15.15 5.94
N ILE A 28 -18.36 -14.30 5.31
CA ILE A 28 -18.79 -13.02 4.73
C ILE A 28 -19.91 -13.24 3.70
N GLN A 29 -19.75 -14.20 2.79
CA GLN A 29 -20.79 -14.50 1.79
C GLN A 29 -22.12 -14.95 2.44
N LYS A 30 -22.06 -15.78 3.48
CA LYS A 30 -23.27 -16.19 4.23
C LYS A 30 -23.94 -15.01 4.91
N GLU A 31 -23.16 -14.16 5.56
CA GLU A 31 -23.67 -12.99 6.28
C GLU A 31 -24.29 -11.95 5.33
N LEU A 32 -23.70 -11.74 4.14
CA LEU A 32 -24.29 -10.90 3.09
C LEU A 32 -25.65 -11.41 2.61
N LYS A 33 -25.81 -12.73 2.42
CA LYS A 33 -27.11 -13.33 2.07
C LYS A 33 -28.15 -13.14 3.16
N ILE A 34 -27.74 -13.28 4.43
CA ILE A 34 -28.62 -13.04 5.58
C ILE A 34 -29.07 -11.57 5.59
N LYS A 35 -28.14 -10.62 5.41
CA LYS A 35 -28.44 -9.19 5.31
C LYS A 35 -29.42 -8.88 4.18
N GLU A 36 -29.22 -9.45 3.00
CA GLU A 36 -30.14 -9.28 1.86
C GLU A 36 -31.54 -9.81 2.19
N GLY A 37 -31.64 -11.00 2.80
CA GLY A 37 -32.90 -11.56 3.27
C GLY A 37 -33.62 -10.65 4.27
N MET A 38 -32.89 -10.07 5.22
CA MET A 38 -33.45 -9.12 6.19
C MET A 38 -33.85 -7.79 5.56
N GLU A 39 -33.10 -7.28 4.57
CA GLU A 39 -33.48 -6.09 3.82
C GLU A 39 -34.76 -6.31 3.02
N ASN A 40 -34.96 -7.51 2.46
CA ASN A 40 -36.21 -7.89 1.82
C ASN A 40 -37.37 -7.96 2.82
N MET A 41 -37.17 -8.59 3.98
CA MET A 41 -38.15 -8.60 5.07
C MET A 41 -38.51 -7.18 5.53
N ARG A 42 -37.52 -6.28 5.64
CA ARG A 42 -37.75 -4.87 6.00
C ARG A 42 -38.65 -4.15 4.99
N ARG A 43 -38.50 -4.44 3.69
CA ARG A 43 -39.30 -3.81 2.62
C ARG A 43 -40.76 -4.22 2.67
N VAL A 44 -41.04 -5.46 3.07
CA VAL A 44 -42.42 -6.01 3.12
C VAL A 44 -43.06 -5.88 4.50
N ALA A 45 -42.27 -5.61 5.55
CA ALA A 45 -42.78 -5.43 6.91
C ALA A 45 -43.58 -4.13 7.03
N THR A 46 -44.86 -4.26 7.39
CA THR A 46 -45.77 -3.13 7.64
C THR A 46 -45.97 -2.86 9.14
N ASP A 47 -45.81 -3.87 10.00
CA ASP A 47 -45.91 -3.74 11.46
C ASP A 47 -44.65 -3.08 12.04
N ARG A 48 -44.88 -2.06 12.88
CA ARG A 48 -43.85 -1.28 13.56
C ARG A 48 -42.97 -2.12 14.49
N ARG A 49 -43.52 -3.15 15.15
CA ARG A 49 -42.74 -4.04 16.04
C ARG A 49 -41.82 -4.96 15.24
N HIS A 50 -42.36 -5.60 14.21
CA HIS A 50 -41.58 -6.39 13.25
C HIS A 50 -40.47 -5.56 12.59
N LEU A 51 -40.78 -4.35 12.14
CA LEU A 51 -39.81 -3.45 11.53
C LEU A 51 -38.66 -3.11 12.49
N GLY A 52 -38.97 -2.86 13.77
CA GLY A 52 -37.96 -2.62 14.80
C GLY A 52 -37.02 -3.81 15.00
N HIS A 53 -37.57 -5.03 15.06
CA HIS A 53 -36.77 -6.25 15.20
C HIS A 53 -35.86 -6.49 13.98
N VAL A 54 -36.40 -6.36 12.77
CA VAL A 54 -35.63 -6.50 11.52
C VAL A 54 -34.52 -5.45 11.45
N GLN A 55 -34.77 -4.20 11.86
CA GLN A 55 -33.73 -3.17 11.93
C GLN A 55 -32.62 -3.53 12.93
N GLN A 56 -32.96 -4.11 14.08
CA GLN A 56 -31.98 -4.55 15.06
C GLN A 56 -31.10 -5.67 14.49
N LEU A 57 -31.68 -6.67 13.84
CA LEU A 57 -30.94 -7.76 13.22
C LEU A 57 -30.04 -7.27 12.07
N LEU A 58 -30.51 -6.31 11.26
CA LEU A 58 -29.69 -5.66 10.23
C LEU A 58 -28.47 -4.95 10.81
N ARG A 59 -28.64 -4.24 11.93
CA ARG A 59 -27.50 -3.60 12.62
C ARG A 59 -26.51 -4.64 13.14
N ALA A 60 -26.99 -5.76 13.69
CA ALA A 60 -26.14 -6.84 14.15
C ALA A 60 -25.35 -7.49 12.98
N SER A 61 -26.02 -7.74 11.86
CA SER A 61 -25.41 -8.30 10.66
C SER A 61 -24.35 -7.37 10.04
N ASN A 62 -24.60 -6.06 10.02
CA ASN A 62 -23.61 -5.07 9.60
C ASN A 62 -22.36 -5.09 10.48
N ARG A 63 -22.51 -5.12 11.81
CA ARG A 63 -21.38 -5.23 12.75
C ARG A 63 -20.58 -6.51 12.51
N ARG A 64 -21.26 -7.64 12.26
CA ARG A 64 -20.61 -8.91 11.95
C ARG A 64 -19.83 -8.87 10.65
N LEU A 65 -20.36 -8.23 9.60
CA LEU A 65 -19.63 -8.00 8.35
C LEU A 65 -18.39 -7.14 8.55
N GLU A 66 -18.48 -6.07 9.35
CA GLU A 66 -17.33 -5.22 9.69
C GLU A 66 -16.24 -6.03 10.41
N GLN A 67 -16.62 -6.86 11.39
CA GLN A 67 -15.70 -7.74 12.09
C GLN A 67 -15.02 -8.74 11.14
N LEU A 68 -15.79 -9.47 10.33
CA LEU A 68 -15.25 -10.45 9.38
C LEU A 68 -14.32 -9.81 8.34
N HIS A 69 -14.62 -8.59 7.88
CA HIS A 69 -13.72 -7.82 7.02
C HIS A 69 -12.47 -7.33 7.77
N GLY A 70 -12.57 -7.05 9.07
CA GLY A 70 -11.42 -6.81 9.95
C GLY A 70 -10.50 -8.02 10.01
N GLU A 71 -11.03 -9.17 10.41
CA GLU A 71 -10.29 -10.44 10.49
C GLU A 71 -9.62 -10.81 9.15
N LEU A 72 -10.33 -10.65 8.02
CA LEU A 72 -9.75 -10.92 6.70
C LEU A 72 -8.58 -9.99 6.37
N ARG A 73 -8.64 -8.71 6.79
CA ARG A 73 -7.54 -7.76 6.62
C ARG A 73 -6.34 -8.13 7.48
N GLU A 74 -6.56 -8.51 8.72
CA GLU A 74 -5.51 -8.97 9.64
C GLU A 74 -4.80 -10.22 9.09
N LEU A 75 -5.56 -11.21 8.62
CA LEU A 75 -5.01 -12.41 7.97
C LEU A 75 -4.22 -12.07 6.69
N HIS A 76 -4.61 -11.03 5.95
CA HIS A 76 -3.80 -10.53 4.83
C HIS A 76 -2.51 -9.84 5.31
N ALA A 77 -2.56 -9.07 6.39
CA ALA A 77 -1.40 -8.37 6.97
C ALA A 77 -0.35 -9.34 7.55
N GLN A 78 -0.76 -10.46 8.13
CA GLN A 78 0.15 -11.50 8.65
C GLN A 78 1.00 -12.17 7.55
N VAL A 79 0.58 -12.10 6.28
CA VAL A 79 1.42 -12.54 5.14
C VAL A 79 2.41 -11.45 4.71
N LEU A 80 2.14 -10.19 5.05
CA LEU A 80 2.98 -9.04 4.70
C LEU A 80 4.00 -8.69 5.80
N LEU A 81 3.76 -9.06 7.05
CA LEU A 81 4.73 -8.93 8.14
C LEU A 81 5.75 -10.09 8.07
N PRO A 82 7.04 -9.83 7.91
CA PRO A 82 8.05 -10.87 8.09
C PRO A 82 8.04 -11.28 9.56
N ALA A 83 7.83 -12.58 9.83
CA ALA A 83 8.01 -13.15 11.15
C ALA A 83 9.41 -12.79 11.68
N SER A 84 9.44 -12.04 12.78
CA SER A 84 10.64 -11.63 13.48
C SER A 84 11.16 -12.78 14.36
N ALA A 85 12.49 -12.79 14.50
CA ALA A 85 13.33 -13.51 15.45
C ALA A 85 13.57 -15.01 15.19
N GLU A 86 14.70 -15.29 14.52
CA GLU A 86 15.65 -16.32 14.97
C GLU A 86 17.08 -15.72 14.81
N PRO A 87 18.00 -15.91 15.78
CA PRO A 87 19.32 -15.31 15.77
C PRO A 87 20.33 -16.13 14.94
N VAL A 88 21.12 -15.40 14.16
CA VAL A 88 22.52 -15.67 13.73
C VAL A 88 22.82 -17.06 13.14
N THR A 89 22.98 -17.13 11.81
CA THR A 89 24.26 -17.46 11.13
C THR A 89 24.06 -17.39 9.60
N SER A 90 24.91 -16.58 8.94
CA SER A 90 25.29 -16.61 7.52
C SER A 90 24.27 -16.20 6.44
N GLU A 91 24.63 -15.13 5.71
CA GLU A 91 24.04 -14.56 4.48
C GLU A 91 22.68 -13.83 4.55
N PRO A 92 22.65 -12.48 4.45
CA PRO A 92 21.41 -11.68 4.41
C PRO A 92 20.64 -11.69 3.08
N GLN A 93 21.24 -12.18 1.98
CA GLN A 93 20.76 -11.90 0.62
C GLN A 93 19.55 -12.74 0.14
N PRO A 94 19.45 -14.07 0.36
CA PRO A 94 18.39 -14.89 -0.25
C PRO A 94 16.99 -14.63 0.32
N ARG A 95 16.89 -14.16 1.58
CA ARG A 95 15.59 -13.92 2.24
C ARG A 95 14.92 -12.63 1.75
N ALA A 96 15.71 -11.59 1.47
CA ALA A 96 15.23 -10.32 0.95
C ALA A 96 14.73 -10.47 -0.50
N GLU A 97 15.49 -11.16 -1.35
CA GLU A 97 15.10 -11.45 -2.74
C GLU A 97 13.82 -12.30 -2.81
N GLN A 98 13.69 -13.31 -1.95
CA GLN A 98 12.48 -14.14 -1.89
C GLN A 98 11.25 -13.36 -1.43
N SER A 99 11.41 -12.41 -0.50
CA SER A 99 10.32 -11.53 -0.06
C SER A 99 9.87 -10.56 -1.17
N ARG A 100 10.84 -10.06 -1.95
CA ARG A 100 10.62 -9.15 -3.07
C ARG A 100 9.96 -9.84 -4.26
N ALA A 101 10.36 -11.08 -4.55
CA ALA A 101 9.71 -11.92 -5.56
C ALA A 101 8.23 -12.18 -5.21
N ARG A 102 7.93 -12.48 -3.94
CA ARG A 102 6.54 -12.65 -3.47
C ARG A 102 5.73 -11.35 -3.58
N LEU A 103 6.33 -10.21 -3.26
CA LEU A 103 5.69 -8.90 -3.41
C LEU A 103 5.43 -8.56 -4.89
N SER A 104 6.40 -8.79 -5.76
CA SER A 104 6.26 -8.61 -7.22
C SER A 104 5.12 -9.46 -7.77
N GLU A 105 5.07 -10.75 -7.41
CA GLU A 105 3.99 -11.65 -7.81
C GLU A 105 2.62 -11.16 -7.32
N ALA A 106 2.53 -10.68 -6.07
CA ALA A 106 1.30 -10.14 -5.51
C ALA A 106 0.84 -8.87 -6.26
N LEU A 107 1.76 -7.97 -6.62
CA LEU A 107 1.45 -6.77 -7.40
C LEU A 107 1.01 -7.11 -8.82
N HIS A 108 1.64 -8.08 -9.48
CA HIS A 108 1.22 -8.56 -10.80
C HIS A 108 -0.19 -9.18 -10.76
N ARG A 109 -0.51 -9.97 -9.73
CA ARG A 109 -1.87 -10.49 -9.53
C ARG A 109 -2.88 -9.36 -9.32
N GLN A 110 -2.55 -8.35 -8.51
CA GLN A 110 -3.42 -7.21 -8.29
C GLN A 110 -3.63 -6.38 -9.57
N LEU A 111 -2.57 -6.19 -10.37
CA LEU A 111 -2.65 -5.53 -11.66
C LEU A 111 -3.60 -6.27 -12.60
N GLN A 112 -3.54 -7.60 -12.64
CA GLN A 112 -4.45 -8.41 -13.45
C GLN A 112 -5.92 -8.25 -13.03
N VAL A 113 -6.19 -8.15 -11.72
CA VAL A 113 -7.54 -7.89 -11.21
C VAL A 113 -8.04 -6.52 -11.68
N GLU A 114 -7.26 -5.47 -11.49
CA GLU A 114 -7.67 -4.11 -11.89
C GLU A 114 -7.80 -3.96 -13.41
N LEU A 115 -7.00 -4.68 -14.21
CA LEU A 115 -7.19 -4.74 -15.66
C LEU A 115 -8.52 -5.39 -16.05
N LYS A 116 -8.94 -6.46 -15.36
CA LYS A 116 -10.26 -7.07 -15.58
C LYS A 116 -11.39 -6.14 -15.16
N VAL A 117 -11.24 -5.40 -14.06
CA VAL A 117 -12.21 -4.39 -13.62
C VAL A 117 -12.33 -3.28 -14.68
N LYS A 118 -11.19 -2.78 -15.18
CA LYS A 118 -11.15 -1.77 -16.25
C LYS A 118 -11.90 -2.25 -17.49
N GLN A 119 -11.60 -3.46 -17.97
CA GLN A 119 -12.28 -4.05 -19.13
C GLN A 119 -13.79 -4.24 -18.88
N GLY A 120 -14.17 -4.68 -17.68
CA GLY A 120 -15.57 -4.83 -17.28
C GLY A 120 -16.32 -3.50 -17.31
N ALA A 121 -15.69 -2.42 -16.83
CA ALA A 121 -16.24 -1.07 -16.88
C ALA A 121 -16.41 -0.58 -18.34
N GLU A 122 -15.41 -0.79 -19.19
CA GLU A 122 -15.47 -0.46 -20.63
C GLU A 122 -16.62 -1.19 -21.32
N ASN A 123 -16.78 -2.49 -21.08
CA ASN A 123 -17.88 -3.29 -21.63
C ASN A 123 -19.26 -2.81 -21.15
N MET A 124 -19.37 -2.44 -19.86
CA MET A 124 -20.60 -1.87 -19.31
C MET A 124 -20.94 -0.54 -19.95
N ILE A 125 -19.96 0.36 -20.14
CA ILE A 125 -20.16 1.66 -20.81
C ILE A 125 -20.65 1.44 -22.25
N HIS A 126 -20.04 0.51 -22.98
CA HIS A 126 -20.46 0.17 -24.34
C HIS A 126 -21.91 -0.33 -24.39
N THR A 127 -22.31 -1.19 -23.45
CA THR A 127 -23.66 -1.77 -23.40
C THR A 127 -24.72 -0.76 -22.94
N CYS A 128 -24.36 0.16 -22.04
CA CYS A 128 -25.28 1.18 -21.50
C CYS A 128 -25.41 2.42 -22.40
N ALA A 129 -24.80 2.43 -23.59
CA ALA A 129 -24.87 3.54 -24.53
C ALA A 129 -26.28 3.74 -25.12
N SER A 130 -27.11 2.70 -25.15
CA SER A 130 -28.47 2.69 -25.68
C SER A 130 -29.51 3.07 -24.60
N GLY A 131 -29.54 4.34 -24.20
CA GLY A 131 -30.00 4.78 -22.89
C GLY A 131 -31.51 4.75 -22.55
N THR A 132 -31.82 3.99 -21.50
CA THR A 132 -32.93 4.15 -20.55
C THR A 132 -32.48 4.93 -19.30
N PRO A 133 -33.39 5.54 -18.51
CA PRO A 133 -33.01 6.27 -17.29
C PRO A 133 -32.33 5.40 -16.22
N LYS A 134 -32.55 4.08 -16.21
CA LYS A 134 -31.81 3.15 -15.33
C LYS A 134 -30.38 2.95 -15.83
N GLU A 135 -30.19 2.80 -17.15
CA GLU A 135 -28.87 2.67 -17.76
C GLU A 135 -28.02 3.94 -17.63
N ARG A 136 -28.62 5.13 -17.58
CA ARG A 136 -27.86 6.37 -17.30
C ARG A 136 -27.15 6.36 -15.93
N LYS A 137 -27.80 5.83 -14.89
CA LYS A 137 -27.17 5.68 -13.56
C LYS A 137 -26.07 4.63 -13.58
N LEU A 138 -26.31 3.51 -14.27
CA LEU A 138 -25.32 2.45 -14.42
C LEU A 138 -24.10 2.94 -15.23
N LEU A 139 -24.33 3.73 -16.28
CA LEU A 139 -23.30 4.37 -17.10
C LEU A 139 -22.41 5.29 -16.26
N ALA A 140 -23.00 6.15 -15.42
CA ALA A 140 -22.24 7.03 -14.54
C ALA A 140 -21.36 6.24 -13.56
N ALA A 141 -21.90 5.16 -12.96
CA ALA A 141 -21.14 4.28 -12.08
C ALA A 141 -20.01 3.55 -12.84
N ALA A 142 -20.28 3.07 -14.06
CA ALA A 142 -19.29 2.41 -14.92
C ALA A 142 -18.16 3.37 -15.31
N GLN A 143 -18.48 4.62 -15.65
CA GLN A 143 -17.50 5.66 -15.96
C GLN A 143 -16.63 6.00 -14.75
N GLN A 144 -17.21 6.07 -13.55
CA GLN A 144 -16.42 6.28 -12.33
C GLN A 144 -15.47 5.10 -12.08
N MET A 145 -15.99 3.87 -12.18
CA MET A 145 -15.18 2.65 -12.01
C MET A 145 -14.05 2.55 -13.04
N LEU A 146 -14.29 3.00 -14.28
CA LEU A 146 -13.25 3.07 -15.31
C LEU A 146 -12.14 4.04 -14.91
N LYS A 147 -12.48 5.25 -14.45
CA LYS A 147 -11.49 6.24 -13.99
C LYS A 147 -10.67 5.70 -12.82
N ASP A 148 -11.33 5.10 -11.83
CA ASP A 148 -10.68 4.57 -10.63
C ASP A 148 -9.74 3.40 -10.98
N SER A 149 -10.20 2.46 -11.83
CA SER A 149 -9.37 1.33 -12.26
C SER A 149 -8.19 1.76 -13.12
N GLN A 150 -8.33 2.77 -13.98
CA GLN A 150 -7.21 3.34 -14.75
C GLN A 150 -6.12 3.92 -13.84
N LEU A 151 -6.52 4.70 -12.82
CA LEU A 151 -5.57 5.25 -11.85
C LEU A 151 -4.83 4.14 -11.10
N LYS A 152 -5.56 3.12 -10.63
CA LYS A 152 -4.95 1.98 -9.93
C LYS A 152 -4.00 1.18 -10.83
N VAL A 153 -4.37 0.94 -12.09
CA VAL A 153 -3.51 0.27 -13.07
C VAL A 153 -2.21 1.06 -13.25
N ALA A 154 -2.28 2.40 -13.40
CA ALA A 154 -1.10 3.25 -13.53
C ALA A 154 -0.19 3.15 -12.29
N LEU A 155 -0.77 3.25 -11.09
CA LEU A 155 -0.02 3.13 -9.83
C LEU A 155 0.61 1.75 -9.64
N LEU A 156 -0.10 0.68 -9.99
CA LEU A 156 0.41 -0.68 -9.89
C LEU A 156 1.56 -0.91 -10.88
N ARG A 157 1.42 -0.45 -12.13
CA ARG A 157 2.50 -0.51 -13.12
C ARG A 157 3.74 0.24 -12.63
N MET A 158 3.57 1.46 -12.11
CA MET A 158 4.67 2.25 -11.56
C MET A 158 5.37 1.52 -10.40
N LYS A 159 4.61 0.93 -9.47
CA LYS A 159 5.16 0.16 -8.35
C LYS A 159 5.91 -1.09 -8.82
N ILE A 160 5.38 -1.81 -9.79
CA ILE A 160 6.03 -2.97 -10.41
C ILE A 160 7.33 -2.52 -11.07
N SER A 161 7.30 -1.50 -11.93
CA SER A 161 8.50 -0.98 -12.58
C SER A 161 9.55 -0.51 -11.59
N SER A 162 9.18 0.13 -10.48
CA SER A 162 10.12 0.51 -9.41
C SER A 162 10.72 -0.70 -8.69
N LEU A 163 9.93 -1.76 -8.48
CA LEU A 163 10.39 -3.02 -7.88
C LEU A 163 11.22 -3.88 -8.83
N GLU A 164 11.02 -3.76 -10.13
CA GLU A 164 11.82 -4.44 -11.16
C GLU A 164 13.09 -3.64 -11.48
N SER A 165 13.01 -2.29 -11.49
CA SER A 165 14.15 -1.41 -11.74
C SER A 165 15.17 -1.44 -10.62
N SER A 166 14.75 -1.66 -9.37
CA SER A 166 15.71 -1.90 -8.27
C SER A 166 16.25 -3.36 -8.27
N GLY A 167 15.96 -4.15 -9.30
CA GLY A 167 16.56 -5.47 -9.60
C GLY A 167 17.44 -5.49 -10.87
N SER A 168 17.65 -4.34 -11.51
CA SER A 168 18.70 -4.05 -12.49
C SER A 168 19.61 -2.99 -11.83
N PRO A 169 20.93 -2.93 -12.09
CA PRO A 169 21.89 -2.46 -11.10
C PRO A 169 21.48 -1.06 -10.61
N GLU A 170 21.75 -0.81 -9.32
CA GLU A 170 22.01 0.55 -8.81
C GLU A 170 22.38 1.47 -9.97
N PRO A 171 21.74 2.65 -10.14
CA PRO A 171 22.10 3.56 -11.23
C PRO A 171 23.61 3.54 -11.31
N GLY A 172 24.14 3.09 -12.47
CA GLY A 172 25.54 2.69 -12.57
C GLY A 172 26.42 3.78 -11.96
N PRO A 173 27.60 3.44 -11.41
CA PRO A 173 28.39 4.39 -10.63
C PRO A 173 28.46 5.79 -11.25
N ASP A 174 28.49 5.89 -12.59
CA ASP A 174 28.38 7.13 -13.36
C ASP A 174 27.07 7.94 -13.13
N LEU A 175 25.90 7.31 -13.19
CA LEU A 175 24.60 7.96 -12.95
C LEU A 175 24.43 8.36 -11.48
N LEU A 176 24.93 7.54 -10.54
CA LEU A 176 24.93 7.87 -9.12
C LEU A 176 25.89 9.03 -8.82
N ALA A 177 27.06 9.05 -9.46
CA ALA A 177 28.02 10.14 -9.38
C ALA A 177 27.43 11.43 -9.94
N GLU A 178 26.78 11.37 -11.10
CA GLU A 178 26.14 12.53 -11.71
C GLU A 178 25.02 13.12 -10.83
N GLU A 179 24.19 12.27 -10.24
CA GLU A 179 23.13 12.69 -9.31
C GLU A 179 23.72 13.30 -8.02
N LEU A 180 24.75 12.69 -7.43
CA LEU A 180 25.42 13.23 -6.25
C LEU A 180 26.09 14.58 -6.56
N GLN A 181 26.73 14.72 -7.72
CA GLN A 181 27.30 15.99 -8.18
C GLN A 181 26.22 17.05 -8.40
N HIS A 182 25.07 16.68 -8.96
CA HIS A 182 23.93 17.60 -9.12
C HIS A 182 23.44 18.10 -7.77
N ARG A 183 23.20 17.19 -6.81
CA ARG A 183 22.79 17.54 -5.44
C ARG A 183 23.82 18.40 -4.74
N LEU A 184 25.11 18.10 -4.90
CA LEU A 184 26.19 18.91 -4.35
C LEU A 184 26.16 20.35 -4.90
N ARG A 185 25.93 20.52 -6.20
CA ARG A 185 25.79 21.87 -6.82
C ARG A 185 24.59 22.63 -6.27
N VAL A 186 23.45 21.97 -6.15
CA VAL A 186 22.22 22.59 -5.60
C VAL A 186 22.44 23.01 -4.14
N GLU A 187 22.94 22.10 -3.31
CA GLU A 187 23.18 22.39 -1.89
C GLU A 187 24.25 23.48 -1.71
N ALA A 188 25.27 23.54 -2.57
CA ALA A 188 26.27 24.62 -2.53
C ALA A 188 25.65 25.99 -2.85
N ALA A 189 24.70 26.05 -3.80
CA ALA A 189 23.96 27.26 -4.09
C ALA A 189 23.05 27.68 -2.92
N VAL A 190 22.42 26.71 -2.24
CA VAL A 190 21.62 26.95 -1.04
C VAL A 190 22.48 27.49 0.11
N ALA A 191 23.62 26.87 0.40
CA ALA A 191 24.59 27.33 1.40
C ALA A 191 25.07 28.76 1.09
N ALA A 192 25.43 29.05 -0.17
CA ALA A 192 25.86 30.37 -0.60
C ALA A 192 24.75 31.42 -0.43
N GLY A 193 23.52 31.09 -0.79
CA GLY A 193 22.33 31.92 -0.59
C GLY A 193 22.11 32.25 0.89
N ALA A 194 22.08 31.23 1.75
CA ALA A 194 21.93 31.39 3.20
C ALA A 194 23.06 32.24 3.78
N LYS A 195 24.31 32.02 3.37
CA LYS A 195 25.48 32.82 3.79
C LYS A 195 25.36 34.29 3.39
N ASN A 196 24.83 34.58 2.21
CA ASN A 196 24.60 35.95 1.76
C ASN A 196 23.51 36.64 2.59
N VAL A 197 22.42 35.94 2.89
CA VAL A 197 21.36 36.46 3.78
C VAL A 197 21.90 36.73 5.18
N VAL A 198 22.69 35.83 5.76
CA VAL A 198 23.32 36.04 7.08
C VAL A 198 24.20 37.30 7.08
N LYS A 199 24.98 37.53 6.01
CA LYS A 199 25.79 38.75 5.86
C LYS A 199 24.95 40.02 5.76
N LEU A 200 23.87 39.99 4.98
CA LEU A 200 22.97 41.12 4.78
C LEU A 200 22.23 41.49 6.08
N LEU A 201 21.70 40.48 6.78
CA LEU A 201 20.88 40.66 7.98
C LEU A 201 21.73 40.85 9.25
N GLY A 202 22.98 40.40 9.26
CA GLY A 202 23.89 40.55 10.40
C GLY A 202 24.26 42.00 10.75
N GLY A 203 24.05 42.94 9.82
CA GLY A 203 24.24 44.38 10.03
C GLY A 203 22.97 45.19 10.32
N GLN A 204 21.78 44.57 10.24
CA GLN A 204 20.47 45.24 10.36
C GLN A 204 19.86 45.10 11.77
N ARG A 205 19.12 46.12 12.23
CA ARG A 205 18.52 46.17 13.58
C ARG A 205 17.38 45.15 13.74
N MET A 206 17.19 44.73 14.99
CA MET A 206 16.18 43.85 15.66
C MET A 206 14.98 43.25 14.89
N GLN A 207 14.46 43.88 13.84
CA GLN A 207 13.29 43.43 13.05
C GLN A 207 13.58 42.15 12.25
N ASP A 208 14.84 41.94 11.83
CA ASP A 208 15.24 40.78 11.01
C ASP A 208 15.83 39.62 11.81
N ARG A 209 15.74 39.65 13.15
CA ARG A 209 16.41 38.67 14.02
C ARG A 209 15.92 37.23 13.78
N LYS A 210 14.64 37.06 13.43
CA LYS A 210 14.06 35.75 13.10
C LYS A 210 14.57 35.23 11.75
N ALA A 211 14.54 36.07 10.71
CA ALA A 211 15.05 35.73 9.40
C ALA A 211 16.57 35.44 9.43
N LEU A 212 17.32 36.17 10.26
CA LEU A 212 18.74 35.89 10.51
C LEU A 212 18.95 34.50 11.13
N ALA A 213 18.15 34.14 12.15
CA ALA A 213 18.23 32.83 12.79
C ALA A 213 17.88 31.69 11.82
N GLU A 214 16.85 31.86 10.99
CA GLU A 214 16.48 30.90 9.94
C GLU A 214 17.61 30.74 8.91
N ALA A 215 18.21 31.85 8.47
CA ALA A 215 19.34 31.81 7.53
C ALA A 215 20.59 31.14 8.14
N GLN A 216 20.85 31.33 9.44
CA GLN A 216 21.93 30.66 10.15
C GLN A 216 21.68 29.14 10.27
N ALA A 217 20.45 28.73 10.61
CA ALA A 217 20.07 27.33 10.67
C ALA A 217 20.19 26.66 9.29
N GLN A 218 19.66 27.31 8.25
CA GLN A 218 19.76 26.82 6.87
C GLN A 218 21.21 26.67 6.43
N LEU A 219 22.09 27.62 6.77
CA LEU A 219 23.51 27.54 6.47
C LEU A 219 24.19 26.36 7.18
N GLN A 220 23.85 26.12 8.45
CA GLN A 220 24.38 25.00 9.22
C GLN A 220 23.94 23.65 8.63
N GLU A 221 22.64 23.48 8.38
CA GLU A 221 22.09 22.26 7.79
C GLU A 221 22.67 22.00 6.40
N SER A 222 22.78 23.05 5.58
CA SER A 222 23.32 22.95 4.23
C SER A 222 24.80 22.58 4.23
N SER A 223 25.58 23.09 5.20
CA SER A 223 26.98 22.70 5.37
C SER A 223 27.13 21.23 5.74
N GLN A 224 26.32 20.72 6.67
CA GLN A 224 26.32 19.30 7.05
C GLN A 224 25.93 18.39 5.87
N LYS A 225 24.92 18.78 5.08
CA LYS A 225 24.53 18.05 3.87
C LYS A 225 25.65 18.03 2.83
N LEU A 226 26.34 19.15 2.63
CA LEU A 226 27.49 19.22 1.72
C LEU A 226 28.61 18.27 2.14
N ASP A 227 28.91 18.18 3.43
CA ASP A 227 29.95 17.27 3.93
C ASP A 227 29.57 15.80 3.70
N LEU A 228 28.31 15.44 3.92
CA LEU A 228 27.80 14.10 3.60
C LEU A 228 27.83 13.80 2.10
N LEU A 229 27.46 14.77 1.26
CA LEU A 229 27.47 14.61 -0.20
C LEU A 229 28.89 14.47 -0.76
N ARG A 230 29.87 15.19 -0.19
CA ARG A 230 31.29 15.04 -0.52
C ARG A 230 31.80 13.67 -0.14
N LEU A 231 31.53 13.22 1.08
CA LEU A 231 31.93 11.89 1.54
C LEU A 231 31.31 10.79 0.67
N ALA A 232 30.03 10.92 0.31
CA ALA A 232 29.37 9.97 -0.58
C ALA A 232 29.99 9.93 -1.98
N LEU A 233 30.46 11.08 -2.50
CA LEU A 233 31.17 11.14 -3.78
C LEU A 233 32.58 10.54 -3.68
N GLU A 234 33.31 10.81 -2.60
CA GLU A 234 34.63 10.23 -2.35
C GLU A 234 34.55 8.71 -2.30
N LEU A 235 33.61 8.16 -1.51
CA LEU A 235 33.38 6.72 -1.39
C LEU A 235 32.94 6.04 -2.70
N LEU A 236 32.41 6.80 -3.66
CA LEU A 236 31.99 6.28 -4.96
C LEU A 236 33.13 6.30 -5.99
N LEU A 237 34.11 7.18 -5.80
CA LEU A 237 35.24 7.37 -6.72
C LEU A 237 36.52 6.62 -6.29
N GLU A 238 36.53 6.08 -5.06
CA GLU A 238 37.53 5.13 -4.55
C GLU A 238 37.23 3.67 -4.96
#